data_AF-A0AA36J0R2-F1
#
_entry.id   AF-A0AA36J0R2-F1
#
_cell.length_a   1.000
_cell.length_b   1.000
_cell.length_c   1.000
_cell.angle_alpha   90.00
_cell.angle_beta   90.00
_cell.angle_gamma   90.00
#
_symmetry.space_group_name_H-M   'P 1'
#
loop_
_entity.id
_entity.type
_entity.pdbx_description
1 polymer ?
#
loop_
_entity_poly.entity_id
_entity_poly.type
_entity_poly.pdbx_seq_one_letter_code
_entity_poly.pdbx_strand_id
1 'polypeptide(L)'
;MDARMDSLLKVRVLEGLSCEVEYEVEMDRHSVAFALMLEIRRRTGWHWRRQKLINQATRLVIGEGTRLDELFPGEEAEIQLLHCDSSQLAPIEDRDAMEQMVRLSLDSLKYASKALKADKELVMMAVRLPGAFRYAAPLCQNDLDVARIAIAGCPQMFRFGGRTVRRDHAIASMAVQADPGNIRFVSPDLLRNRKFVQERVEKDGLALGATNARVPKEIIMAAVSQNGLALKFVAKKGVAANPELAKDEEVVMAAVQQNGKALKFAPDALRSKTEIVQAAVQQNPMAAKFVDGREAVLEAVRAQPKALRYVHRQFRDDPEVVEVAFAKDPATLVFAFKTAMLHMVGAHDDVLKFAKKSLQEDSDVLAKLATKRGGH
;
A
#
# COMPACT_ATOMS: atom_id res chain seq x y z
N MET A 1 -24.50 43.88 45.70
CA MET A 1 -24.79 43.69 44.27
C MET A 1 -23.53 43.72 43.40
N ASP A 2 -22.31 43.77 43.97
CA ASP A 2 -21.10 44.08 43.17
C ASP A 2 -20.13 42.92 42.88
N ALA A 3 -20.36 41.69 43.33
CA ALA A 3 -19.49 40.57 42.95
C ALA A 3 -19.88 39.90 41.61
N ARG A 4 -21.05 40.24 41.04
CA ARG A 4 -21.56 39.66 39.79
C ARG A 4 -21.29 40.54 38.57
N MET A 5 -20.89 41.80 38.74
CA MET A 5 -20.58 42.70 37.63
C MET A 5 -19.15 42.52 37.11
N ASP A 6 -18.18 42.21 37.99
CA ASP A 6 -16.78 41.93 37.62
C ASP A 6 -16.55 40.59 36.89
N SER A 7 -17.58 39.73 36.84
CA SER A 7 -17.54 38.41 36.20
C SER A 7 -18.16 38.38 34.80
N LEU A 8 -18.65 39.50 34.27
CA LEU A 8 -19.33 39.54 32.99
C LEU A 8 -18.37 39.93 31.86
N LEU A 9 -18.47 39.22 30.73
CA LEU A 9 -17.78 39.51 29.48
C LEU A 9 -18.83 39.87 28.42
N LYS A 10 -18.66 41.03 27.79
CA LYS A 10 -19.50 41.48 26.69
C LYS A 10 -18.88 41.09 25.35
N VAL A 11 -19.49 40.13 24.65
CA VAL A 11 -18.99 39.61 23.37
C VAL A 11 -19.78 40.21 22.21
N ARG A 12 -19.13 41.05 21.41
CA ARG A 12 -19.65 41.57 20.14
C ARG A 12 -19.39 40.55 19.04
N VAL A 13 -20.46 40.07 18.42
CA VAL A 13 -20.39 39.08 17.35
C VAL A 13 -20.56 39.81 16.02
N LEU A 14 -19.52 39.73 15.18
CA LEU A 14 -19.50 40.29 13.84
C LEU A 14 -19.77 39.16 12.85
N GLU A 15 -20.81 39.27 12.02
CA GLU A 15 -21.18 38.24 11.06
C GLU A 15 -20.44 38.41 9.73
N GLY A 16 -19.87 37.32 9.19
CA GLY A 16 -19.19 37.38 7.91
C GLY A 16 -17.96 38.28 7.93
N LEU A 17 -17.76 39.08 6.88
CA LEU A 17 -16.63 40.02 6.76
C LEU A 17 -16.96 41.48 7.09
N SER A 18 -18.23 41.82 7.34
CA SER A 18 -18.57 43.18 7.73
C SER A 18 -18.04 43.47 9.14
N CYS A 19 -17.60 44.72 9.38
CA CYS A 19 -17.28 45.20 10.72
C CYS A 19 -18.55 45.62 11.50
N GLU A 20 -19.73 45.18 11.04
CA GLU A 20 -20.99 45.49 11.68
C GLU A 20 -21.25 44.47 12.79
N VAL A 21 -21.56 44.98 13.98
CA VAL A 21 -21.95 44.16 15.12
C VAL A 21 -23.37 43.67 14.84
N GLU A 22 -23.52 42.37 14.57
CA GLU A 22 -24.83 41.78 14.29
C GLU A 22 -25.64 41.66 15.59
N TYR A 23 -24.97 41.23 16.66
CA TYR A 23 -25.55 41.17 18.00
C TYR A 23 -24.47 41.07 19.09
N GLU A 24 -24.90 41.36 20.32
CA GLU A 24 -24.07 41.25 21.53
C GLU A 24 -24.56 40.10 22.41
N VAL A 25 -23.61 39.42 23.04
CA VAL A 25 -23.83 38.33 23.99
C VAL A 25 -23.09 38.64 25.29
N GLU A 26 -23.83 38.70 26.40
CA GLU A 26 -23.24 38.82 27.73
C GLU A 26 -23.10 37.43 28.36
N MET A 27 -21.90 37.11 28.85
CA MET A 27 -21.58 35.80 29.41
C MET A 27 -20.70 35.90 30.64
N ASP A 28 -20.67 34.84 31.46
CA ASP A 28 -19.69 34.73 32.54
C ASP A 28 -18.29 34.49 31.97
N ARG A 29 -17.34 35.37 32.30
CA ARG A 29 -15.95 35.35 31.83
C ARG A 29 -15.19 34.08 32.23
N HIS A 30 -15.62 33.38 33.28
CA HIS A 30 -15.01 32.13 33.71
C HIS A 30 -15.57 30.89 32.97
N SER A 31 -16.52 31.10 32.06
CA SER A 31 -17.05 30.06 31.18
C SER A 31 -16.04 29.65 30.11
N VAL A 32 -16.29 28.50 29.48
CA VAL A 32 -15.55 28.04 28.31
C VAL A 32 -16.18 28.55 27.03
N ALA A 33 -15.38 28.66 25.97
CA ALA A 33 -15.81 29.04 24.63
C ALA A 33 -16.96 28.18 24.09
N PHE A 34 -17.10 26.94 24.54
CA PHE A 34 -18.27 26.11 24.22
C PHE A 34 -19.61 26.73 24.64
N ALA A 35 -19.66 27.44 25.76
CA ALA A 35 -20.87 28.15 26.20
C ALA A 35 -21.25 29.26 25.21
N LEU A 36 -20.25 30.03 24.77
CA LEU A 36 -20.40 31.06 23.73
C LEU A 36 -20.87 30.46 22.41
N MET A 37 -20.30 29.32 22.01
CA MET A 37 -20.74 28.57 20.83
C MET A 37 -22.18 28.08 20.92
N LEU A 38 -22.63 27.64 22.10
CA LEU A 38 -24.01 27.25 22.35
C LEU A 38 -24.98 28.43 22.25
N GLU A 39 -24.60 29.59 22.78
CA GLU A 39 -25.44 30.77 22.75
C GLU A 39 -25.58 31.33 21.34
N ILE A 40 -24.47 31.38 20.60
CA ILE A 40 -24.48 31.69 19.16
C ILE A 40 -25.39 30.70 18.42
N ARG A 41 -25.31 29.40 18.72
CA ARG A 41 -26.21 28.39 18.12
C ARG A 41 -27.67 28.62 18.46
N ARG A 42 -28.02 29.00 19.69
CA ARG A 42 -29.42 29.26 20.06
C ARG A 42 -30.01 30.42 19.28
N ARG A 43 -29.21 31.46 19.05
CA ARG A 43 -29.64 32.68 18.35
C ARG A 43 -29.70 32.49 16.85
N THR A 44 -28.60 32.01 16.29
CA THR A 44 -28.45 31.91 14.84
C THR A 44 -29.08 30.62 14.30
N GLY A 45 -29.18 29.56 15.12
CA GLY A 45 -29.58 28.21 14.73
C GLY A 45 -28.42 27.34 14.24
N TRP A 46 -27.21 27.89 14.11
CA TRP A 46 -26.06 27.25 13.46
C TRP A 46 -25.26 26.40 14.44
N HIS A 47 -24.91 25.18 14.03
CA HIS A 47 -24.04 24.33 14.84
C HIS A 47 -22.61 24.89 14.85
N TRP A 48 -21.88 24.80 15.96
CA TRP A 48 -20.51 25.35 16.02
C TRP A 48 -19.50 24.66 15.09
N ARG A 49 -19.63 23.35 14.84
CA ARG A 49 -18.89 22.65 13.75
C ARG A 49 -19.11 23.23 12.34
N ARG A 50 -20.10 24.10 12.19
CA ARG A 50 -20.59 24.72 10.97
C ARG A 50 -20.32 26.22 10.93
N GLN A 51 -19.49 26.73 11.84
CA GLN A 51 -19.04 28.11 11.88
C GLN A 51 -17.64 28.16 12.50
N LYS A 52 -16.86 29.19 12.22
CA LYS A 52 -15.61 29.46 12.94
C LYS A 52 -15.76 30.77 13.67
N LEU A 53 -15.41 30.73 14.95
CA LEU A 53 -15.28 31.92 15.77
C LEU A 53 -13.80 32.34 15.72
N ILE A 54 -13.54 33.56 15.29
CA ILE A 54 -12.20 34.12 15.23
C ILE A 54 -12.13 35.28 16.20
N ASN A 55 -11.14 35.27 17.09
CA ASN A 55 -10.89 36.42 17.95
C ASN A 55 -10.31 37.56 17.10
N GLN A 56 -10.94 38.74 17.11
CA GLN A 56 -10.49 39.87 16.28
C GLN A 56 -9.11 40.41 16.68
N ALA A 57 -8.78 40.39 17.97
CA ALA A 57 -7.52 40.92 18.48
C ALA A 57 -6.33 40.01 18.13
N THR A 58 -6.50 38.69 18.28
CA THR A 58 -5.41 37.72 18.05
C THR A 58 -5.43 37.07 16.67
N ARG A 59 -6.54 37.21 15.94
CA ARG A 59 -6.81 36.53 14.65
C ARG A 59 -6.75 35.01 14.72
N LEU A 60 -6.86 34.43 15.92
CA LEU A 60 -6.86 32.99 16.14
C LEU A 60 -8.29 32.44 16.19
N VAL A 61 -8.44 31.19 15.72
CA VAL A 61 -9.71 30.44 15.83
C VAL A 61 -9.90 30.01 17.28
N ILE A 62 -11.09 30.29 17.80
CA ILE A 62 -11.49 29.93 19.15
C ILE A 62 -11.89 28.45 19.20
N GLY A 63 -11.21 27.68 20.05
CA GLY A 63 -11.47 26.26 20.26
C GLY A 63 -12.51 26.01 21.36
N GLU A 64 -13.22 24.87 21.29
CA GLU A 64 -14.34 24.53 22.20
C GLU A 64 -13.93 24.50 23.69
N GLY A 65 -12.70 24.09 23.99
CA GLY A 65 -12.22 23.85 25.36
C GLY A 65 -11.50 25.01 26.04
N THR A 66 -11.33 26.15 25.36
CA THR A 66 -10.55 27.27 25.92
C THR A 66 -11.43 28.14 26.82
N ARG A 67 -10.88 28.63 27.93
CA ARG A 67 -11.60 29.54 28.84
C ARG A 67 -11.70 30.94 28.23
N LEU A 68 -12.81 31.63 28.48
CA LEU A 68 -13.05 32.96 27.92
C LEU A 68 -12.12 34.02 28.53
N ASP A 69 -11.78 33.90 29.81
CA ASP A 69 -10.80 34.78 30.49
C ASP A 69 -9.37 34.66 29.93
N GLU A 70 -8.99 33.48 29.41
CA GLU A 70 -7.72 33.27 28.70
C GLU A 70 -7.73 33.87 27.29
N LEU A 71 -8.88 33.83 26.61
CA LEU A 71 -9.05 34.35 25.23
C LEU A 71 -9.24 35.88 25.20
N PHE A 72 -9.90 36.42 26.21
CA PHE A 72 -10.31 37.82 26.32
C PHE A 72 -9.99 38.35 27.72
N PRO A 73 -8.82 38.98 27.92
CA PRO A 73 -8.40 39.47 29.24
C PRO A 73 -9.20 40.70 29.70
N GLY A 74 -9.85 41.42 28.78
CA GLY A 74 -10.68 42.60 29.07
C GLY A 74 -12.16 42.26 29.33
N GLU A 75 -12.96 43.31 29.54
CA GLU A 75 -14.42 43.21 29.79
C GLU A 75 -15.23 43.15 28.49
N GLU A 76 -14.61 43.50 27.36
CA GLU A 76 -15.19 43.40 26.02
C GLU A 76 -14.37 42.47 25.13
N ALA A 77 -15.08 41.73 24.28
CA ALA A 77 -14.53 40.84 23.27
C ALA A 77 -15.19 41.09 21.92
N GLU A 78 -14.40 41.02 20.86
CA GLU A 78 -14.90 41.03 19.49
C GLU A 78 -14.55 39.71 18.80
N ILE A 79 -15.57 39.06 18.26
CA ILE A 79 -15.41 37.80 17.53
C ILE A 79 -15.99 37.90 16.12
N GLN A 80 -15.26 37.38 15.14
CA GLN A 80 -15.80 37.16 13.81
C GLN A 80 -16.47 35.79 13.74
N LEU A 81 -17.72 35.76 13.35
CA LEU A 81 -18.49 34.56 13.08
C LEU A 81 -18.45 34.28 11.57
N LEU A 82 -17.67 33.28 11.17
CA LEU A 82 -17.60 32.82 9.78
C LEU A 82 -18.39 31.54 9.59
N HIS A 83 -19.49 31.60 8.86
CA HIS A 83 -20.33 30.43 8.57
C HIS A 83 -19.63 29.44 7.62
N CYS A 84 -19.76 28.16 7.93
CA CYS A 84 -19.10 27.03 7.29
C CYS A 84 -20.08 25.84 7.15
N ASP A 85 -21.14 25.92 6.33
CA ASP A 85 -22.04 24.76 6.19
C ASP A 85 -22.53 24.42 4.77
N SER A 86 -23.02 23.19 4.61
CA SER A 86 -22.61 22.23 3.57
C SER A 86 -23.76 21.49 2.85
N SER A 87 -25.03 21.86 3.07
CA SER A 87 -26.14 21.18 2.37
C SER A 87 -27.35 22.04 2.00
N GLN A 88 -27.46 23.28 2.49
CA GLN A 88 -28.59 24.20 2.19
C GLN A 88 -28.13 25.66 2.02
N LEU A 89 -26.86 25.87 1.69
CA LEU A 89 -26.21 27.18 1.81
C LEU A 89 -25.71 27.77 0.51
N ALA A 90 -25.93 29.07 0.38
CA ALA A 90 -25.28 29.88 -0.63
C ALA A 90 -23.75 29.77 -0.44
N PRO A 91 -23.00 29.50 -1.52
CA PRO A 91 -21.56 29.39 -1.43
C PRO A 91 -20.93 30.73 -1.04
N ILE A 92 -19.75 30.68 -0.40
CA ILE A 92 -18.95 31.90 -0.17
C ILE A 92 -18.51 32.45 -1.54
N GLU A 93 -18.95 33.67 -1.86
CA GLU A 93 -18.60 34.36 -3.10
C GLU A 93 -17.45 35.36 -2.90
N ASP A 94 -17.29 35.86 -1.67
CA ASP A 94 -16.24 36.80 -1.30
C ASP A 94 -14.86 36.11 -1.25
N ARG A 95 -13.93 36.63 -2.05
CA ARG A 95 -12.56 36.09 -2.19
C ARG A 95 -11.72 36.31 -0.94
N ASP A 96 -11.81 37.48 -0.32
CA ASP A 96 -10.99 37.84 0.84
C ASP A 96 -11.43 37.03 2.06
N ALA A 97 -12.74 36.79 2.18
CA ALA A 97 -13.32 35.92 3.21
C ALA A 97 -12.75 34.52 3.07
N MET A 98 -12.76 34.04 1.83
CA MET A 98 -12.29 32.71 1.50
C MET A 98 -10.79 32.56 1.74
N GLU A 99 -9.99 33.58 1.44
CA GLU A 99 -8.55 33.58 1.71
C GLU A 99 -8.24 33.46 3.19
N GLN A 100 -8.91 34.24 4.04
CA GLN A 100 -8.76 34.15 5.50
C GLN A 100 -9.13 32.74 6.00
N MET A 101 -10.21 32.16 5.48
CA MET A 101 -10.64 30.82 5.85
C MET A 101 -9.66 29.72 5.40
N VAL A 102 -9.03 29.88 4.24
CA VAL A 102 -7.96 28.98 3.77
C VAL A 102 -6.78 28.99 4.73
N ARG A 103 -6.40 30.15 5.28
CA ARG A 103 -5.29 30.23 6.26
C ARG A 103 -5.60 29.52 7.58
N LEU A 104 -6.88 29.41 7.94
CA LEU A 104 -7.33 28.91 9.24
C LEU A 104 -7.90 27.48 9.21
N SER A 105 -8.12 26.87 8.05
CA SER A 105 -8.83 25.59 7.95
C SER A 105 -8.41 24.73 6.76
N LEU A 106 -8.22 23.43 7.03
CA LEU A 106 -7.82 22.43 6.03
C LEU A 106 -8.90 22.15 4.96
N ASP A 107 -10.18 22.27 5.31
CA ASP A 107 -11.31 21.92 4.42
C ASP A 107 -12.15 23.13 3.97
N SER A 108 -11.65 24.35 4.10
CA SER A 108 -12.45 25.57 3.80
C SER A 108 -12.93 25.61 2.34
N LEU A 109 -12.12 25.14 1.39
CA LEU A 109 -12.44 25.17 -0.05
C LEU A 109 -13.74 24.41 -0.38
N LYS A 110 -14.22 23.51 0.48
CA LYS A 110 -15.52 22.84 0.27
C LYS A 110 -16.69 23.84 0.18
N TYR A 111 -16.59 24.97 0.89
CA TYR A 111 -17.65 25.99 1.03
C TYR A 111 -17.58 27.11 0.00
N ALA A 112 -16.51 27.17 -0.80
CA ALA A 112 -16.31 28.19 -1.82
C ALA A 112 -17.33 28.06 -2.98
N SER A 113 -17.64 29.19 -3.62
CA SER A 113 -18.41 29.25 -4.87
C SER A 113 -17.71 28.53 -6.01
N LYS A 114 -18.47 28.22 -7.07
CA LYS A 114 -17.89 27.59 -8.28
C LYS A 114 -16.80 28.47 -8.89
N ALA A 115 -16.97 29.80 -8.85
CA ALA A 115 -15.99 30.76 -9.32
C ALA A 115 -14.70 30.71 -8.49
N LEU A 116 -14.81 30.77 -7.15
CA LEU A 116 -13.65 30.70 -6.25
C LEU A 116 -12.94 29.34 -6.28
N LYS A 117 -13.67 28.23 -6.46
CA LYS A 117 -13.08 26.90 -6.68
C LYS A 117 -12.28 26.82 -7.98
N ALA A 118 -12.54 27.71 -8.94
CA ALA A 118 -11.84 27.81 -10.21
C ALA A 118 -10.73 28.88 -10.21
N ASP A 119 -10.62 29.69 -9.15
CA ASP A 119 -9.53 30.65 -8.98
C ASP A 119 -8.23 29.88 -8.65
N LYS A 120 -7.29 29.85 -9.61
CA LYS A 120 -6.02 29.14 -9.49
C LYS A 120 -5.20 29.67 -8.30
N GLU A 121 -5.18 30.97 -8.04
CA GLU A 121 -4.35 31.55 -6.98
C GLU A 121 -4.85 31.14 -5.60
N LEU A 122 -6.16 31.28 -5.39
CA LEU A 122 -6.81 30.85 -4.15
C LEU A 122 -6.65 29.34 -3.93
N VAL A 123 -6.84 28.54 -4.98
CA VAL A 123 -6.65 27.09 -4.90
C VAL A 123 -5.19 26.73 -4.61
N MET A 124 -4.21 27.41 -5.22
CA MET A 124 -2.79 27.20 -4.94
C MET A 124 -2.42 27.48 -3.48
N MET A 125 -3.06 28.46 -2.86
CA MET A 125 -2.93 28.71 -1.42
C MET A 125 -3.53 27.56 -0.61
N ALA A 126 -4.73 27.10 -0.99
CA ALA A 126 -5.46 26.07 -0.28
C ALA A 126 -4.82 24.68 -0.36
N VAL A 127 -4.27 24.28 -1.52
CA VAL A 127 -3.71 22.92 -1.72
C VAL A 127 -2.41 22.65 -0.98
N ARG A 128 -1.80 23.69 -0.37
CA ARG A 128 -0.71 23.50 0.61
C ARG A 128 -1.20 22.76 1.85
N LEU A 129 -2.50 22.81 2.12
CA LEU A 129 -3.15 22.06 3.18
C LEU A 129 -3.67 20.71 2.64
N PRO A 130 -3.45 19.59 3.36
CA PRO A 130 -3.91 18.29 2.91
C PRO A 130 -5.42 18.24 2.68
N GLY A 131 -5.86 17.72 1.53
CA GLY A 131 -7.27 17.44 1.24
C GLY A 131 -8.01 18.52 0.44
N ALA A 132 -7.54 19.76 0.42
CA ALA A 132 -8.23 20.86 -0.28
C ALA A 132 -8.42 20.61 -1.78
N PHE A 133 -7.46 19.97 -2.43
CA PHE A 133 -7.47 19.68 -3.88
C PHE A 133 -8.73 18.94 -4.36
N ARG A 134 -9.35 18.11 -3.51
CA ARG A 134 -10.56 17.37 -3.87
C ARG A 134 -11.78 18.27 -4.12
N TYR A 135 -11.77 19.49 -3.59
CA TYR A 135 -12.87 20.45 -3.71
C TYR A 135 -12.64 21.51 -4.80
N ALA A 136 -11.43 21.57 -5.36
CA ALA A 136 -11.11 22.47 -6.46
C ALA A 136 -11.98 22.16 -7.69
N ALA A 137 -12.24 23.19 -8.52
CA ALA A 137 -12.99 23.01 -9.75
C ALA A 137 -12.21 22.13 -10.74
N PRO A 138 -12.88 21.48 -11.71
CA PRO A 138 -12.24 20.61 -12.69
C PRO A 138 -11.09 21.28 -13.47
N LEU A 139 -11.15 22.60 -13.67
CA LEU A 139 -10.07 23.38 -14.29
C LEU A 139 -8.78 23.27 -13.47
N CYS A 140 -8.85 23.59 -12.17
CA CYS A 140 -7.73 23.51 -11.24
C CYS A 140 -7.29 22.06 -10.94
N GLN A 141 -8.22 21.10 -10.95
CA GLN A 141 -7.89 19.67 -10.83
C GLN A 141 -7.15 19.11 -12.05
N ASN A 142 -7.21 19.80 -13.19
CA ASN A 142 -6.44 19.49 -14.39
C ASN A 142 -5.18 20.36 -14.54
N ASP A 143 -4.96 21.34 -13.67
CA ASP A 143 -3.77 22.18 -13.68
C ASP A 143 -2.58 21.42 -13.08
N LEU A 144 -1.47 21.35 -13.82
CA LEU A 144 -0.30 20.56 -13.43
C LEU A 144 0.44 21.17 -12.24
N ASP A 145 0.44 22.49 -12.08
CA ASP A 145 1.13 23.16 -10.96
C ASP A 145 0.37 22.93 -9.66
N VAL A 146 -0.96 23.14 -9.71
CA VAL A 146 -1.86 22.88 -8.58
C VAL A 146 -1.76 21.41 -8.16
N ALA A 147 -1.86 20.49 -9.11
CA ALA A 147 -1.79 19.07 -8.83
C ALA A 147 -0.42 18.65 -8.28
N ARG A 148 0.68 19.19 -8.80
CA ARG A 148 2.03 18.89 -8.31
C ARG A 148 2.17 19.21 -6.83
N ILE A 149 1.77 20.42 -6.40
CA ILE A 149 1.84 20.82 -4.99
C ILE A 149 0.92 19.95 -4.13
N ALA A 150 -0.32 19.75 -4.56
CA ALA A 150 -1.29 18.94 -3.82
C ALA A 150 -0.80 17.50 -3.59
N ILE A 151 -0.24 16.87 -4.62
CA ILE A 151 0.19 15.47 -4.59
C ILE A 151 1.52 15.31 -3.85
N ALA A 152 2.42 16.30 -3.93
CA ALA A 152 3.66 16.30 -3.16
C ALA A 152 3.39 16.30 -1.65
N GLY A 153 2.40 17.08 -1.18
CA GLY A 153 1.99 17.09 0.23
C GLY A 153 1.10 15.91 0.62
N CYS A 154 0.26 15.41 -0.30
CA CYS A 154 -0.63 14.28 -0.06
C CYS A 154 -0.80 13.42 -1.33
N PRO A 155 -0.05 12.32 -1.49
CA PRO A 155 -0.08 11.48 -2.68
C PRO A 155 -1.48 10.96 -3.04
N GLN A 156 -2.34 10.78 -2.05
CA GLN A 156 -3.73 10.33 -2.23
C GLN A 156 -4.58 11.28 -3.07
N MET A 157 -4.16 12.55 -3.20
CA MET A 157 -4.85 13.56 -4.00
C MET A 157 -4.82 13.26 -5.50
N PHE A 158 -3.90 12.42 -5.97
CA PHE A 158 -3.82 12.01 -7.37
C PHE A 158 -5.13 11.43 -7.91
N ARG A 159 -5.92 10.76 -7.05
CA ARG A 159 -7.25 10.23 -7.44
C ARG A 159 -8.23 11.31 -7.89
N PHE A 160 -8.08 12.55 -7.41
CA PHE A 160 -8.94 13.69 -7.77
C PHE A 160 -8.38 14.48 -8.95
N GLY A 161 -7.15 14.20 -9.39
CA GLY A 161 -6.58 14.81 -10.59
C GLY A 161 -7.40 14.43 -11.81
N GLY A 162 -7.60 15.39 -12.71
CA GLY A 162 -8.31 15.15 -13.95
C GLY A 162 -7.46 14.41 -15.01
N ARG A 163 -7.91 14.43 -16.27
CA ARG A 163 -7.29 13.63 -17.35
C ARG A 163 -5.85 14.05 -17.63
N THR A 164 -5.54 15.34 -17.59
CA THR A 164 -4.19 15.87 -17.85
C THR A 164 -3.21 15.37 -16.79
N VAL A 165 -3.57 15.53 -15.51
CA VAL A 165 -2.78 15.10 -14.35
C VAL A 165 -2.54 13.59 -14.35
N ARG A 166 -3.56 12.78 -14.67
CA ARG A 166 -3.45 11.31 -14.73
C ARG A 166 -2.63 10.79 -15.93
N ARG A 167 -2.41 11.64 -16.93
CA ARG A 167 -1.56 11.37 -18.10
C ARG A 167 -0.16 11.95 -17.96
N ASP A 168 0.05 12.89 -17.03
CA ASP A 168 1.34 13.51 -16.81
C ASP A 168 2.32 12.51 -16.20
N HIS A 169 3.44 12.33 -16.89
CA HIS A 169 4.46 11.37 -16.49
C HIS A 169 5.09 11.70 -15.13
N ALA A 170 5.45 12.97 -14.91
CA ALA A 170 6.17 13.38 -13.70
C ALA A 170 5.28 13.28 -12.46
N ILE A 171 4.04 13.76 -12.56
CA ILE A 171 3.08 13.73 -11.45
C ILE A 171 2.65 12.29 -11.15
N ALA A 172 2.36 11.48 -12.18
CA ALA A 172 2.02 10.07 -11.97
C ALA A 172 3.19 9.30 -11.36
N SER A 173 4.43 9.53 -11.80
CA SER A 173 5.61 8.88 -11.21
C SER A 173 5.78 9.27 -9.75
N MET A 174 5.66 10.55 -9.41
CA MET A 174 5.70 11.03 -8.03
C MET A 174 4.60 10.41 -7.17
N ALA A 175 3.36 10.44 -7.65
CA ALA A 175 2.20 9.92 -6.92
C ALA A 175 2.31 8.42 -6.63
N VAL A 176 2.75 7.63 -7.60
CA VAL A 176 2.83 6.17 -7.44
C VAL A 176 4.08 5.72 -6.70
N GLN A 177 5.18 6.47 -6.79
CA GLN A 177 6.36 6.19 -5.97
C GLN A 177 6.08 6.41 -4.48
N ALA A 178 5.32 7.45 -4.14
CA ALA A 178 4.95 7.72 -2.75
C ALA A 178 3.84 6.79 -2.24
N ASP A 179 2.88 6.42 -3.10
CA ASP A 179 1.86 5.40 -2.80
C ASP A 179 1.58 4.51 -4.01
N PRO A 180 2.06 3.25 -4.01
CA PRO A 180 1.83 2.29 -5.09
C PRO A 180 0.35 2.10 -5.47
N GLY A 181 -0.58 2.32 -4.52
CA GLY A 181 -2.02 2.21 -4.74
C GLY A 181 -2.57 3.21 -5.76
N ASN A 182 -1.88 4.31 -6.02
CA ASN A 182 -2.25 5.32 -7.00
C ASN A 182 -2.21 4.83 -8.45
N ILE A 183 -1.58 3.69 -8.71
CA ILE A 183 -1.48 3.14 -10.07
C ILE A 183 -2.84 2.92 -10.74
N ARG A 184 -3.88 2.64 -9.95
CA ARG A 184 -5.26 2.46 -10.42
C ARG A 184 -5.88 3.72 -11.05
N PHE A 185 -5.32 4.89 -10.76
CA PHE A 185 -5.79 6.17 -11.27
C PHE A 185 -4.95 6.67 -12.45
N VAL A 186 -3.80 6.06 -12.72
CA VAL A 186 -2.95 6.42 -13.85
C VAL A 186 -3.70 6.11 -15.15
N SER A 187 -3.58 7.01 -16.11
CA SER A 187 -4.22 6.83 -17.41
C SER A 187 -3.75 5.53 -18.09
N PRO A 188 -4.63 4.82 -18.81
CA PRO A 188 -4.24 3.64 -19.57
C PRO A 188 -3.10 3.90 -20.54
N ASP A 189 -3.07 5.07 -21.18
CA ASP A 189 -2.03 5.47 -22.14
C ASP A 189 -0.65 5.52 -21.49
N LEU A 190 -0.55 6.10 -20.29
CA LEU A 190 0.71 6.17 -19.54
C LEU A 190 1.13 4.78 -19.01
N LEU A 191 0.18 3.90 -18.67
CA LEU A 191 0.47 2.51 -18.33
C LEU A 191 1.02 1.69 -19.52
N ARG A 192 0.84 2.16 -20.76
CA ARG A 192 1.48 1.58 -21.96
C ARG A 192 2.78 2.27 -22.33
N ASN A 193 3.10 3.40 -21.69
CA ASN A 193 4.29 4.15 -22.00
C ASN A 193 5.53 3.38 -21.53
N ARG A 194 6.43 3.10 -22.47
CA ARG A 194 7.65 2.32 -22.23
C ARG A 194 8.49 2.91 -21.10
N LYS A 195 8.75 4.22 -21.12
CA LYS A 195 9.60 4.91 -20.14
C LYS A 195 8.97 4.85 -18.75
N PHE A 196 7.68 5.13 -18.65
CA PHE A 196 6.95 5.05 -17.39
C PHE A 196 6.98 3.65 -16.77
N VAL A 197 6.75 2.60 -17.59
CA VAL A 197 6.80 1.22 -17.10
C VAL A 197 8.23 0.83 -16.68
N GLN A 198 9.24 1.22 -17.46
CA GLN A 198 10.64 0.93 -17.18
C GLN A 198 11.10 1.52 -15.84
N GLU A 199 10.88 2.83 -15.61
CA GLU A 199 11.27 3.49 -14.35
C GLU A 199 10.66 2.83 -13.11
N ARG A 200 9.46 2.25 -13.25
CA ARG A 200 8.77 1.54 -12.17
C ARG A 200 9.38 0.17 -11.93
N VAL A 201 9.60 -0.58 -13.01
CA VAL A 201 10.17 -1.93 -12.97
C VAL A 201 11.58 -1.91 -12.37
N GLU A 202 12.37 -0.88 -12.68
CA GLU A 202 13.70 -0.67 -12.08
C GLU A 202 13.64 -0.53 -10.54
N LYS A 203 12.56 0.04 -9.99
CA LYS A 203 12.37 0.19 -8.54
C LYS A 203 11.66 -1.00 -7.89
N ASP A 204 10.67 -1.58 -8.58
CA ASP A 204 9.91 -2.75 -8.14
C ASP A 204 9.50 -3.59 -9.35
N GLY A 205 10.10 -4.78 -9.49
CA GLY A 205 9.82 -5.72 -10.58
C GLY A 205 8.37 -6.22 -10.57
N LEU A 206 7.68 -6.19 -9.42
CA LEU A 206 6.25 -6.54 -9.34
C LEU A 206 5.35 -5.46 -9.97
N ALA A 207 5.86 -4.25 -10.19
CA ALA A 207 5.13 -3.19 -10.88
C ALA A 207 4.77 -3.55 -12.33
N LEU A 208 5.41 -4.59 -12.90
CA LEU A 208 5.02 -5.18 -14.17
C LEU A 208 3.54 -5.61 -14.19
N GLY A 209 2.99 -6.04 -13.05
CA GLY A 209 1.59 -6.46 -12.93
C GLY A 209 0.56 -5.34 -13.02
N ALA A 210 0.99 -4.08 -13.05
CA ALA A 210 0.09 -2.93 -13.09
C ALA A 210 -0.09 -2.35 -14.49
N THR A 211 0.73 -2.74 -15.47
CA THR A 211 0.46 -2.42 -16.87
C THR A 211 -0.66 -3.32 -17.40
N ASN A 212 -1.36 -2.88 -18.44
CA ASN A 212 -2.32 -3.69 -19.21
C ASN A 212 -1.88 -3.85 -20.67
N ALA A 213 -0.63 -3.52 -21.00
CA ALA A 213 -0.08 -3.55 -22.35
C ALA A 213 0.95 -4.68 -22.55
N ARG A 214 1.26 -4.97 -23.82
CA ARG A 214 2.43 -5.79 -24.15
C ARG A 214 3.69 -5.01 -23.81
N VAL A 215 4.58 -5.68 -23.08
CA VAL A 215 5.85 -5.12 -22.61
C VAL A 215 6.96 -5.81 -23.40
N PRO A 216 7.97 -5.06 -23.88
CA PRO A 216 9.07 -5.65 -24.61
C PRO A 216 9.93 -6.54 -23.70
N LYS A 217 10.64 -7.52 -24.29
CA LYS A 217 11.38 -8.53 -23.53
C LYS A 217 12.41 -7.90 -22.59
N GLU A 218 13.04 -6.80 -22.97
CA GLU A 218 14.07 -6.12 -22.17
C GLU A 218 13.54 -5.62 -20.82
N ILE A 219 12.31 -5.07 -20.80
CA ILE A 219 11.68 -4.62 -19.55
C ILE A 219 11.23 -5.83 -18.72
N ILE A 220 10.78 -6.92 -19.36
CA ILE A 220 10.45 -8.16 -18.65
C ILE A 220 11.72 -8.74 -17.99
N MET A 221 12.84 -8.77 -18.72
CA MET A 221 14.13 -9.19 -18.19
C MET A 221 14.53 -8.32 -16.99
N ALA A 222 14.45 -6.99 -17.10
CA ALA A 222 14.70 -6.10 -15.98
C ALA A 222 13.80 -6.41 -14.77
N ALA A 223 12.50 -6.69 -15.01
CA ALA A 223 11.56 -7.03 -13.95
C ALA A 223 11.88 -8.35 -13.24
N VAL A 224 12.17 -9.41 -13.98
CA VAL A 224 12.48 -10.72 -13.38
C VAL A 224 13.86 -10.74 -12.73
N SER A 225 14.82 -9.98 -13.27
CA SER A 225 16.13 -9.79 -12.64
C SER A 225 16.04 -8.96 -11.35
N GLN A 226 15.10 -8.01 -11.26
CA GLN A 226 14.84 -7.26 -10.03
C GLN A 226 14.06 -8.10 -9.00
N ASN A 227 13.02 -8.82 -9.46
CA ASN A 227 12.20 -9.73 -8.65
C ASN A 227 11.67 -10.89 -9.49
N GLY A 228 12.17 -12.11 -9.26
CA GLY A 228 11.83 -13.31 -10.01
C GLY A 228 10.36 -13.69 -9.90
N LEU A 229 9.64 -13.25 -8.85
CA LEU A 229 8.20 -13.46 -8.75
C LEU A 229 7.39 -12.62 -9.77
N ALA A 230 8.01 -11.64 -10.42
CA ALA A 230 7.41 -10.90 -11.52
C ALA A 230 7.00 -11.80 -12.69
N LEU A 231 7.60 -12.99 -12.82
CA LEU A 231 7.21 -14.02 -13.79
C LEU A 231 5.71 -14.36 -13.71
N LYS A 232 5.09 -14.24 -12.53
CA LYS A 232 3.63 -14.40 -12.35
C LYS A 232 2.83 -13.53 -13.30
N PHE A 233 3.26 -12.29 -13.50
CA PHE A 233 2.54 -11.32 -14.31
C PHE A 233 2.74 -11.59 -15.79
N VAL A 234 3.93 -12.04 -16.20
CA VAL A 234 4.19 -12.53 -17.57
C VAL A 234 3.34 -13.76 -17.91
N ALA A 235 3.14 -14.66 -16.95
CA ALA A 235 2.33 -15.87 -17.17
C ALA A 235 0.81 -15.60 -17.15
N LYS A 236 0.35 -14.43 -16.67
CA LYS A 236 -1.09 -14.17 -16.45
C LYS A 236 -1.80 -13.81 -17.76
N LYS A 237 -2.78 -14.62 -18.15
CA LYS A 237 -3.67 -14.29 -19.28
C LYS A 237 -4.50 -13.03 -18.96
N GLY A 238 -4.46 -12.02 -19.84
CA GLY A 238 -5.42 -10.92 -19.88
C GLY A 238 -5.07 -9.61 -19.15
N VAL A 239 -3.94 -9.50 -18.45
CA VAL A 239 -3.62 -8.29 -17.64
C VAL A 239 -2.17 -7.83 -17.82
N ALA A 240 -1.70 -7.76 -19.08
CA ALA A 240 -0.31 -7.48 -19.49
C ALA A 240 0.73 -8.59 -19.34
N ALA A 241 1.79 -8.36 -20.11
CA ALA A 241 3.02 -9.13 -20.29
C ALA A 241 2.83 -10.47 -21.03
N ASN A 242 3.24 -10.44 -22.29
CA ASN A 242 3.32 -11.50 -23.29
C ASN A 242 3.38 -12.93 -22.70
N PRO A 243 2.27 -13.70 -22.69
CA PRO A 243 2.28 -15.07 -22.17
C PRO A 243 3.23 -16.00 -22.93
N GLU A 244 3.54 -15.68 -24.18
CA GLU A 244 4.58 -16.39 -24.95
C GLU A 244 5.97 -16.20 -24.35
N LEU A 245 6.27 -15.04 -23.75
CA LEU A 245 7.55 -14.81 -23.05
C LEU A 245 7.62 -15.50 -21.69
N ALA A 246 6.51 -15.96 -21.12
CA ALA A 246 6.55 -16.84 -19.95
C ALA A 246 7.00 -18.26 -20.31
N LYS A 247 6.99 -18.61 -21.60
CA LYS A 247 7.54 -19.87 -22.14
C LYS A 247 8.97 -19.69 -22.65
N ASP A 248 9.47 -18.46 -22.70
CA ASP A 248 10.85 -18.16 -23.08
C ASP A 248 11.77 -18.64 -21.95
N GLU A 249 12.67 -19.55 -22.31
CA GLU A 249 13.56 -20.21 -21.36
C GLU A 249 14.53 -19.22 -20.70
N GLU A 250 14.99 -18.20 -21.41
CA GLU A 250 15.90 -17.19 -20.87
C GLU A 250 15.20 -16.37 -19.77
N VAL A 251 13.93 -16.02 -20.01
CA VAL A 251 13.11 -15.26 -19.05
C VAL A 251 12.87 -16.10 -17.80
N VAL A 252 12.49 -17.37 -17.96
CA VAL A 252 12.27 -18.29 -16.83
C VAL A 252 13.56 -18.55 -16.08
N MET A 253 14.67 -18.78 -16.78
CA MET A 253 15.99 -19.00 -16.18
C MET A 253 16.40 -17.80 -15.33
N ALA A 254 16.31 -16.58 -15.87
CA ALA A 254 16.61 -15.35 -15.12
C ALA A 254 15.73 -15.22 -13.86
N ALA A 255 14.43 -15.53 -13.99
CA ALA A 255 13.50 -15.47 -12.87
C ALA A 255 13.83 -16.48 -11.75
N VAL A 256 14.18 -17.73 -12.10
CA VAL A 256 14.49 -18.77 -11.09
C VAL A 256 15.87 -18.57 -10.46
N GLN A 257 16.83 -18.03 -11.20
CA GLN A 257 18.14 -17.64 -10.65
C GLN A 257 18.01 -16.48 -9.66
N GLN A 258 17.07 -15.56 -9.89
CA GLN A 258 16.76 -14.50 -8.95
C GLN A 258 15.99 -15.04 -7.72
N ASN A 259 14.97 -15.89 -7.95
CA ASN A 259 14.17 -16.52 -6.92
C ASN A 259 13.63 -17.87 -7.39
N GLY A 260 14.15 -18.96 -6.82
CA GLY A 260 13.79 -20.33 -7.21
C GLY A 260 12.30 -20.64 -7.07
N LYS A 261 11.57 -19.94 -6.20
CA LYS A 261 10.10 -20.10 -6.09
C LYS A 261 9.34 -19.54 -7.30
N ALA A 262 10.00 -18.78 -8.18
CA ALA A 262 9.44 -18.33 -9.45
C ALA A 262 9.07 -19.51 -10.36
N LEU A 263 9.71 -20.68 -10.19
CA LEU A 263 9.44 -21.90 -10.95
C LEU A 263 7.95 -22.26 -10.97
N LYS A 264 7.20 -21.95 -9.91
CA LYS A 264 5.75 -22.19 -9.84
C LYS A 264 4.90 -21.46 -10.89
N PHE A 265 5.46 -20.43 -11.52
CA PHE A 265 4.81 -19.65 -12.57
C PHE A 265 5.28 -20.05 -13.96
N ALA A 266 6.30 -20.90 -14.07
CA ALA A 266 6.74 -21.44 -15.34
C ALA A 266 5.72 -22.48 -15.86
N PRO A 267 5.60 -22.64 -17.19
CA PRO A 267 4.79 -23.71 -17.78
C PRO A 267 5.37 -25.09 -17.44
N ASP A 268 4.51 -26.10 -17.43
CA ASP A 268 4.83 -27.48 -17.02
C ASP A 268 6.08 -28.03 -17.73
N ALA A 269 6.21 -27.79 -19.04
CA ALA A 269 7.38 -28.19 -19.82
C ALA A 269 8.72 -27.65 -19.27
N LEU A 270 8.73 -26.43 -18.73
CA LEU A 270 9.93 -25.83 -18.13
C LEU A 270 10.09 -26.21 -16.65
N ARG A 271 9.03 -26.64 -15.99
CA ARG A 271 9.08 -27.19 -14.61
C ARG A 271 9.66 -28.61 -14.54
N SER A 272 9.82 -29.26 -15.70
CA SER A 272 10.53 -30.54 -15.85
C SER A 272 11.91 -30.40 -16.52
N LYS A 273 12.27 -29.21 -17.01
CA LYS A 273 13.54 -29.01 -17.72
C LYS A 273 14.71 -29.00 -16.74
N THR A 274 15.63 -29.94 -16.91
CA THR A 274 16.77 -30.21 -16.02
C THR A 274 17.51 -28.94 -15.60
N GLU A 275 17.98 -28.13 -16.56
CA GLU A 275 18.77 -26.93 -16.28
C GLU A 275 18.02 -25.90 -15.43
N ILE A 276 16.74 -25.65 -15.74
CA ILE A 276 15.90 -24.69 -15.01
C ILE A 276 15.61 -25.21 -13.60
N VAL A 277 15.28 -26.50 -13.48
CA VAL A 277 14.99 -27.15 -12.20
C VAL A 277 16.21 -27.11 -11.29
N GLN A 278 17.39 -27.47 -11.80
CA GLN A 278 18.65 -27.43 -11.06
C GLN A 278 18.96 -26.00 -10.58
N ALA A 279 18.86 -25.00 -11.45
CA ALA A 279 19.06 -23.60 -11.07
C ALA A 279 18.07 -23.16 -9.97
N ALA A 280 16.80 -23.53 -10.09
CA ALA A 280 15.76 -23.15 -9.13
C ALA A 280 16.00 -23.76 -7.74
N VAL A 281 16.37 -25.05 -7.66
CA VAL A 281 16.58 -25.72 -6.36
C VAL A 281 17.90 -25.36 -5.71
N GLN A 282 18.94 -25.05 -6.50
CA GLN A 282 20.19 -24.49 -5.99
C GLN A 282 19.96 -23.11 -5.37
N GLN A 283 19.15 -22.26 -6.03
CA GLN A 283 18.77 -20.96 -5.49
C GLN A 283 17.90 -21.11 -4.23
N ASN A 284 16.90 -21.99 -4.26
CA ASN A 284 16.04 -22.28 -3.11
C ASN A 284 15.53 -23.73 -3.14
N PRO A 285 15.93 -24.59 -2.18
CA PRO A 285 15.48 -25.99 -2.15
C PRO A 285 13.94 -26.15 -2.09
N MET A 286 13.21 -25.13 -1.61
CA MET A 286 11.74 -25.12 -1.59
C MET A 286 11.12 -25.08 -2.99
N ALA A 287 11.87 -24.67 -4.02
CA ALA A 287 11.43 -24.71 -5.40
C ALA A 287 11.06 -26.12 -5.87
N ALA A 288 11.63 -27.16 -5.25
CA ALA A 288 11.33 -28.57 -5.52
C ALA A 288 9.85 -28.94 -5.33
N LYS A 289 9.08 -28.13 -4.60
CA LYS A 289 7.62 -28.27 -4.49
C LYS A 289 6.90 -28.11 -5.84
N PHE A 290 7.49 -27.38 -6.78
CA PHE A 290 6.88 -26.99 -8.05
C PHE A 290 7.44 -27.74 -9.26
N VAL A 291 8.41 -28.63 -9.03
CA VAL A 291 9.01 -29.48 -10.07
C VAL A 291 8.01 -30.56 -10.46
N ASP A 292 7.84 -30.74 -11.77
CA ASP A 292 6.95 -31.74 -12.33
C ASP A 292 7.76 -32.88 -12.97
N GLY A 293 7.30 -34.12 -12.79
CA GLY A 293 7.94 -35.30 -13.35
C GLY A 293 9.00 -35.92 -12.44
N ARG A 294 9.05 -37.26 -12.44
CA ARG A 294 9.95 -38.05 -11.61
C ARG A 294 11.42 -37.79 -11.93
N GLU A 295 11.78 -37.76 -13.20
CA GLU A 295 13.16 -37.54 -13.66
C GLU A 295 13.67 -36.16 -13.23
N ALA A 296 12.86 -35.12 -13.40
CA ALA A 296 13.21 -33.77 -12.95
C ALA A 296 13.38 -33.69 -11.43
N VAL A 297 12.58 -34.46 -10.66
CA VAL A 297 12.75 -34.57 -9.19
C VAL A 297 14.06 -35.28 -8.83
N LEU A 298 14.44 -36.34 -9.54
CA LEU A 298 15.74 -36.98 -9.35
C LEU A 298 16.87 -35.98 -9.58
N GLU A 299 16.82 -35.22 -10.68
CA GLU A 299 17.79 -34.17 -10.98
C GLU A 299 17.82 -33.05 -9.93
N ALA A 300 16.65 -32.62 -9.45
CA ALA A 300 16.54 -31.63 -8.38
C ALA A 300 17.22 -32.09 -7.09
N VAL A 301 16.98 -33.34 -6.69
CA VAL A 301 17.55 -33.93 -5.47
C VAL A 301 19.04 -34.20 -5.63
N ARG A 302 19.50 -34.63 -6.81
CA ARG A 302 20.93 -34.76 -7.14
C ARG A 302 21.68 -33.44 -6.99
N ALA A 303 21.09 -32.36 -7.52
CA ALA A 303 21.68 -31.03 -7.46
C ALA A 303 21.64 -30.45 -6.03
N GLN A 304 20.55 -30.67 -5.30
CA GLN A 304 20.35 -30.13 -3.95
C GLN A 304 19.61 -31.15 -3.05
N PRO A 305 20.29 -31.95 -2.22
CA PRO A 305 19.68 -33.04 -1.44
C PRO A 305 18.55 -32.57 -0.50
N LYS A 306 18.69 -31.36 0.07
CA LYS A 306 17.66 -30.72 0.91
C LYS A 306 16.33 -30.47 0.20
N ALA A 307 16.29 -30.54 -1.14
CA ALA A 307 15.07 -30.49 -1.95
C ALA A 307 14.10 -31.63 -1.58
N LEU A 308 14.60 -32.79 -1.14
CA LEU A 308 13.79 -33.94 -0.72
C LEU A 308 12.72 -33.56 0.32
N ARG A 309 13.00 -32.57 1.19
CA ARG A 309 12.03 -32.08 2.17
C ARG A 309 10.74 -31.55 1.53
N TYR A 310 10.84 -30.97 0.33
CA TYR A 310 9.80 -30.14 -0.27
C TYR A 310 9.07 -30.79 -1.44
N VAL A 311 9.61 -31.86 -2.01
CA VAL A 311 8.95 -32.62 -3.08
C VAL A 311 7.65 -33.25 -2.57
N HIS A 312 6.76 -33.57 -3.53
CA HIS A 312 5.49 -34.22 -3.23
C HIS A 312 5.72 -35.54 -2.45
N ARG A 313 4.76 -35.91 -1.58
CA ARG A 313 4.89 -37.06 -0.68
C ARG A 313 5.33 -38.34 -1.41
N GLN A 314 4.77 -38.58 -2.60
CA GLN A 314 5.09 -39.75 -3.43
C GLN A 314 6.60 -39.92 -3.69
N PHE A 315 7.35 -38.82 -3.81
CA PHE A 315 8.80 -38.86 -4.07
C PHE A 315 9.64 -39.00 -2.79
N ARG A 316 9.06 -38.69 -1.62
CA ARG A 316 9.68 -38.98 -0.32
C ARG A 316 9.43 -40.43 0.14
N ASP A 317 8.48 -41.11 -0.50
CA ASP A 317 8.20 -42.53 -0.38
C ASP A 317 8.94 -43.34 -1.49
N ASP A 318 9.48 -42.69 -2.53
CA ASP A 318 10.23 -43.35 -3.62
C ASP A 318 11.65 -43.74 -3.15
N PRO A 319 12.00 -45.04 -3.11
CA PRO A 319 13.31 -45.49 -2.63
C PRO A 319 14.49 -44.90 -3.42
N GLU A 320 14.38 -44.82 -4.76
CA GLU A 320 15.47 -44.35 -5.60
C GLU A 320 15.75 -42.86 -5.37
N VAL A 321 14.69 -42.04 -5.26
CA VAL A 321 14.82 -40.61 -4.96
C VAL A 321 15.45 -40.37 -3.59
N VAL A 322 15.03 -41.16 -2.59
CA VAL A 322 15.58 -41.06 -1.22
C VAL A 322 17.03 -41.52 -1.16
N GLU A 323 17.39 -42.60 -1.86
CA GLU A 323 18.75 -43.12 -1.93
C GLU A 323 19.72 -42.11 -2.57
N VAL A 324 19.30 -41.48 -3.66
CA VAL A 324 20.05 -40.42 -4.33
C VAL A 324 20.31 -39.22 -3.41
N ALA A 325 19.31 -38.81 -2.61
CA ALA A 325 19.48 -37.75 -1.62
C ALA A 325 20.49 -38.18 -0.53
N PHE A 326 20.30 -39.39 0.00
CA PHE A 326 21.10 -39.96 1.08
C PHE A 326 22.58 -40.10 0.71
N ALA A 327 22.87 -40.53 -0.53
CA ALA A 327 24.23 -40.68 -1.02
C ALA A 327 25.03 -39.36 -1.01
N LYS A 328 24.36 -38.21 -1.05
CA LYS A 328 24.97 -36.87 -0.99
C LYS A 328 24.93 -36.26 0.42
N ASP A 329 23.82 -36.41 1.13
CA ASP A 329 23.63 -35.87 2.48
C ASP A 329 22.81 -36.85 3.33
N PRO A 330 23.46 -37.66 4.18
CA PRO A 330 22.77 -38.64 5.03
C PRO A 330 21.66 -38.05 5.92
N ALA A 331 21.78 -36.76 6.30
CA ALA A 331 20.80 -36.11 7.16
C ALA A 331 19.43 -35.92 6.47
N THR A 332 19.33 -36.08 5.14
CA THR A 332 18.06 -35.97 4.42
C THR A 332 17.11 -37.12 4.71
N LEU A 333 17.58 -38.24 5.29
CA LEU A 333 16.72 -39.36 5.66
C LEU A 333 15.65 -39.01 6.70
N VAL A 334 15.83 -37.93 7.47
CA VAL A 334 14.77 -37.36 8.32
C VAL A 334 13.49 -37.06 7.52
N PHE A 335 13.60 -36.76 6.23
CA PHE A 335 12.47 -36.41 5.36
C PHE A 335 11.83 -37.64 4.69
N ALA A 336 12.48 -38.80 4.71
CA ALA A 336 11.95 -40.01 4.10
C ALA A 336 10.71 -40.53 4.83
N PHE A 337 9.88 -41.26 4.09
CA PHE A 337 8.74 -41.99 4.63
C PHE A 337 9.04 -43.49 4.77
N LYS A 338 8.11 -44.20 5.41
CA LYS A 338 8.31 -45.59 5.88
C LYS A 338 8.67 -46.54 4.75
N THR A 339 8.01 -46.43 3.60
CA THR A 339 8.22 -47.33 2.46
C THR A 339 9.65 -47.26 1.94
N ALA A 340 10.16 -46.06 1.64
CA ALA A 340 11.56 -45.83 1.29
C ALA A 340 12.51 -46.28 2.41
N MET A 341 12.20 -46.02 3.68
CA MET A 341 13.06 -46.44 4.79
C MET A 341 13.20 -47.96 4.92
N LEU A 342 12.15 -48.74 4.65
CA LEU A 342 12.23 -50.20 4.63
C LEU A 342 13.20 -50.72 3.57
N HIS A 343 13.26 -50.05 2.41
CA HIS A 343 14.24 -50.36 1.36
C HIS A 343 15.66 -49.96 1.80
N MET A 344 15.83 -48.73 2.31
CA MET A 344 17.13 -48.21 2.75
C MET A 344 17.79 -49.09 3.81
N VAL A 345 17.01 -49.57 4.79
CA VAL A 345 17.51 -50.47 5.85
C VAL A 345 17.93 -51.84 5.31
N GLY A 346 17.28 -52.31 4.24
CA GLY A 346 17.69 -53.54 3.53
C GLY A 346 19.02 -53.37 2.78
N ALA A 347 19.25 -52.20 2.18
CA ALA A 347 20.40 -51.94 1.32
C ALA A 347 21.65 -51.43 2.06
N HIS A 348 21.48 -50.60 3.11
CA HIS A 348 22.58 -49.92 3.79
C HIS A 348 22.62 -50.25 5.27
N ASP A 349 23.82 -50.19 5.85
CA ASP A 349 24.01 -50.30 7.30
C ASP A 349 23.98 -48.91 7.95
N ASP A 350 23.62 -48.85 9.23
CA ASP A 350 23.60 -47.64 10.05
C ASP A 350 22.77 -46.45 9.52
N VAL A 351 21.85 -46.69 8.58
CA VAL A 351 20.92 -45.67 8.06
C VAL A 351 19.89 -45.20 9.08
N LEU A 352 19.55 -46.05 10.05
CA LEU A 352 18.51 -45.76 11.04
C LEU A 352 18.82 -44.54 11.90
N LYS A 353 20.11 -44.28 12.20
CA LYS A 353 20.54 -43.12 13.03
C LYS A 353 20.20 -41.77 12.39
N PHE A 354 20.04 -41.74 11.06
CA PHE A 354 19.69 -40.53 10.31
C PHE A 354 18.18 -40.40 10.04
N ALA A 355 17.39 -41.43 10.35
CA ALA A 355 15.94 -41.37 10.19
C ALA A 355 15.29 -40.48 11.26
N LYS A 356 14.06 -40.01 11.00
CA LYS A 356 13.25 -39.35 12.03
C LYS A 356 12.89 -40.32 13.15
N LYS A 357 12.77 -39.84 14.40
CA LYS A 357 12.48 -40.65 15.60
C LYS A 357 11.35 -41.65 15.41
N SER A 358 10.25 -41.23 14.78
CA SER A 358 9.10 -42.11 14.53
C SER A 358 9.43 -43.35 13.68
N LEU A 359 10.45 -43.30 12.82
CA LEU A 359 10.90 -44.44 12.02
C LEU A 359 12.03 -45.23 12.69
N GLN A 360 12.74 -44.62 13.66
CA GLN A 360 13.72 -45.32 14.49
C GLN A 360 13.06 -46.32 15.44
N GLU A 361 11.83 -46.01 15.85
CA GLU A 361 11.02 -46.81 16.78
C GLU A 361 9.94 -47.65 16.07
N ASP A 362 9.87 -47.61 14.73
CA ASP A 362 8.85 -48.32 13.96
C ASP A 362 9.11 -49.84 13.94
N SER A 363 8.09 -50.63 14.31
CA SER A 363 8.18 -52.09 14.45
C SER A 363 8.61 -52.79 13.16
N ASP A 364 8.13 -52.34 12.01
CA ASP A 364 8.39 -52.99 10.73
C ASP A 364 9.81 -52.68 10.25
N VAL A 365 10.27 -51.45 10.49
CA VAL A 365 11.64 -51.01 10.18
C VAL A 365 12.64 -51.78 11.03
N LEU A 366 12.38 -51.93 12.32
CA LEU A 366 13.23 -52.69 13.24
C LEU A 366 13.23 -54.19 12.92
N ALA A 367 12.07 -54.77 12.59
CA ALA A 367 11.97 -56.17 12.16
C ALA A 367 12.79 -56.42 10.89
N LYS A 368 12.71 -55.51 9.90
CA LYS A 368 13.50 -55.61 8.67
C LYS A 368 15.01 -55.54 8.95
N LEU A 369 15.45 -54.62 9.83
CA LEU A 369 16.85 -54.52 10.25
C LEU A 369 17.34 -55.81 10.93
N ALA A 370 16.51 -56.42 11.79
CA ALA A 370 16.84 -57.67 12.48
C ALA A 370 17.00 -58.84 11.50
N THR A 371 16.10 -58.95 10.51
CA THR A 371 16.22 -60.00 9.47
C THR A 371 17.49 -59.87 8.64
N LYS A 372 17.95 -58.65 8.36
CA LYS A 372 19.22 -58.41 7.66
C LYS A 372 20.42 -58.85 8.49
N ARG A 373 20.43 -58.56 9.80
CA ARG A 373 21.53 -58.92 10.72
C ARG A 373 21.57 -60.40 11.10
N GLY A 374 20.42 -61.08 11.12
CA GLY A 374 20.33 -62.51 11.44
C GLY A 374 20.60 -63.47 10.29
N GLY A 375 20.87 -62.95 9.08
CA GLY A 375 21.17 -63.74 7.87
C GLY A 375 22.63 -63.67 7.39
N HIS A 376 23.54 -63.14 8.21
CA HIS A 376 24.98 -63.05 7.91
C HIS A 376 25.81 -63.96 8.81
#